data_AF-A0A7S2R6R3-F1
#
_entry.id   AF-A0A7S2R6R3-F1
#
_cell.length_a   1.000
_cell.length_b   1.000
_cell.length_c   1.000
_cell.angle_alpha   90.00
_cell.angle_beta   90.00
_cell.angle_gamma   90.00
#
_symmetry.space_group_name_H-M   'P 1'
#
loop_
_entity.id
_entity.type
_entity.pdbx_description
1 polymer ?
#
loop_
_entity_poly.entity_id
_entity_poly.type
_entity_poly.pdbx_seq_one_letter_code
_entity_poly.pdbx_strand_id
1 'polypeptide(L)'
;RIKNVNHQIRHFARSSVTPEEPEDKAKSFVMMVGYDENIANGVVKALKQAGVSGEALLSMVRSMAGRWEVGEDEGLEALVGSVEQTIAQSEGREIIKVWCVPPQAWLSGEEEEDAEMTSEQKKKMMERAFLVEALEGTTLTDVAKFGEGTGASTLGEYIECACSGIMACSTCHVVIEPEWFHGNKKTGPPCEDERDMIDLAFSPRSTSRLGCQILLTKELNGIVIKIPKDSNNLMDHVPF
;
A
#
# COMPACT_ATOMS: atom_id res chain seq x y z
N ARG A 1 -35.18 40.14 -54.03
CA ARG A 1 -34.50 38.91 -53.55
C ARG A 1 -33.76 39.24 -52.26
N ILE A 2 -34.45 39.26 -51.12
CA ILE A 2 -33.86 39.42 -49.78
C ILE A 2 -34.63 38.47 -48.86
N LYS A 3 -33.91 37.52 -48.24
CA LYS A 3 -34.45 36.39 -47.48
C LYS A 3 -34.69 36.80 -46.02
N ASN A 4 -35.79 36.31 -45.46
CA ASN A 4 -36.19 36.42 -44.06
C ASN A 4 -35.11 35.89 -43.10
N VAL A 5 -34.86 36.65 -42.04
CA VAL A 5 -34.05 36.23 -40.88
C VAL A 5 -34.99 35.57 -39.88
N ASN A 6 -34.87 34.25 -39.73
CA ASN A 6 -35.57 33.48 -38.71
C ASN A 6 -34.77 33.54 -37.40
N HIS A 7 -35.38 34.09 -36.35
CA HIS A 7 -34.85 34.11 -35.00
C HIS A 7 -35.10 32.73 -34.36
N GLN A 8 -34.12 31.82 -34.44
CA GLN A 8 -34.15 30.56 -33.70
C GLN A 8 -33.57 30.77 -32.30
N ILE A 9 -34.46 30.75 -31.31
CA ILE A 9 -34.11 30.58 -29.90
C ILE A 9 -33.46 29.20 -29.76
N ARG A 10 -32.14 29.17 -29.55
CA ARG A 10 -31.41 27.95 -29.23
C ARG A 10 -31.82 27.50 -27.84
N HIS A 11 -32.64 26.45 -27.77
CA HIS A 11 -32.85 25.67 -26.56
C HIS A 11 -31.50 25.15 -26.07
N PHE A 12 -30.97 25.72 -24.99
CA PHE A 12 -29.92 25.10 -24.21
C PHE A 12 -30.51 23.82 -23.61
N ALA A 13 -30.12 22.68 -24.15
CA ALA A 13 -30.31 21.40 -23.50
C ALA A 13 -29.58 21.47 -22.15
N ARG A 14 -30.34 21.37 -21.06
CA ARG A 14 -29.77 21.09 -19.73
C ARG A 14 -29.06 19.74 -19.85
N SER A 15 -27.74 19.77 -19.98
CA SER A 15 -26.90 18.61 -19.70
C SER A 15 -27.25 18.18 -18.27
N SER A 16 -27.69 16.94 -18.11
CA SER A 16 -27.86 16.31 -16.81
C SER A 16 -26.48 16.19 -16.18
N VAL A 17 -26.10 17.19 -15.39
CA VAL A 17 -24.89 17.16 -14.56
C VAL A 17 -25.10 16.04 -13.55
N THR A 18 -24.49 14.90 -13.79
CA THR A 18 -24.22 13.92 -12.73
C THR A 18 -23.43 14.65 -11.65
N PRO A 19 -23.74 14.48 -10.36
CA PRO A 19 -22.93 15.08 -9.30
C PRO A 19 -21.49 14.60 -9.49
N GLU A 20 -20.58 15.49 -9.89
CA GLU A 20 -19.16 15.17 -9.96
C GLU A 20 -18.71 14.75 -8.56
N GLU A 21 -17.98 13.64 -8.47
CA GLU A 21 -17.45 13.19 -7.19
C GLU A 21 -16.47 14.26 -6.65
N PRO A 22 -16.38 14.44 -5.32
CA PRO A 22 -15.51 15.46 -4.73
C PRO A 22 -14.03 15.34 -5.18
N GLU A 23 -13.59 14.12 -5.48
CA GLU A 23 -12.25 13.83 -6.02
C GLU A 23 -12.08 14.41 -7.42
N ASP A 24 -13.07 14.21 -8.30
CA ASP A 24 -13.02 14.71 -9.69
C ASP A 24 -13.03 16.24 -9.73
N LYS A 25 -13.77 16.88 -8.82
CA LYS A 25 -13.73 18.35 -8.68
C LYS A 25 -12.35 18.84 -8.28
N ALA A 26 -11.71 18.16 -7.33
CA ALA A 26 -10.37 18.53 -6.87
C ALA A 26 -9.33 18.33 -7.99
N LYS A 27 -9.37 17.19 -8.70
CA LYS A 27 -8.50 16.92 -9.86
C LYS A 27 -8.70 17.98 -10.96
N SER A 28 -9.95 18.25 -11.32
CA SER A 28 -10.30 19.24 -12.34
C SER A 28 -9.78 20.64 -11.98
N PHE A 29 -9.79 21.00 -10.69
CA PHE A 29 -9.22 22.26 -10.23
C PHE A 29 -7.69 22.26 -10.36
N VAL A 30 -6.98 21.20 -9.95
CA VAL A 30 -5.51 21.11 -10.13
C VAL A 30 -5.13 21.23 -11.61
N MET A 31 -5.90 20.62 -12.51
CA MET A 31 -5.70 20.75 -13.96
C MET A 31 -6.00 22.17 -14.47
N MET A 32 -6.98 22.86 -13.88
CA MET A 32 -7.29 24.26 -14.21
C MET A 32 -6.15 25.21 -13.81
N VAL A 33 -5.43 24.92 -12.72
CA VAL A 33 -4.24 25.67 -12.31
C VAL A 33 -3.10 25.49 -13.32
N GLY A 34 -3.06 24.40 -14.07
CA GLY A 34 -2.14 24.18 -15.19
C GLY A 34 -1.33 22.89 -15.13
N TYR A 35 -1.59 22.01 -14.16
CA TYR A 35 -0.91 20.72 -14.02
C TYR A 35 -1.57 19.62 -14.86
N ASP A 36 -0.82 18.58 -15.22
CA ASP A 36 -1.37 17.44 -15.96
C ASP A 36 -2.19 16.48 -15.08
N GLU A 37 -2.87 15.54 -15.72
CA GLU A 37 -3.76 14.58 -15.06
C GLU A 37 -3.04 13.64 -14.08
N ASN A 38 -1.78 13.27 -14.35
CA ASN A 38 -1.04 12.40 -13.44
C ASN A 38 -0.70 13.13 -12.14
N ILE A 39 -0.28 14.39 -12.26
CA ILE A 39 -0.04 15.27 -11.11
C ILE A 39 -1.34 15.54 -10.35
N ALA A 40 -2.44 15.83 -11.04
CA ALA A 40 -3.74 16.06 -10.40
C ALA A 40 -4.20 14.82 -9.61
N ASN A 41 -4.04 13.62 -10.17
CA ASN A 41 -4.32 12.37 -9.47
C ASN A 41 -3.41 12.18 -8.26
N GLY A 42 -2.11 12.45 -8.40
CA GLY A 42 -1.13 12.33 -7.32
C GLY A 42 -1.37 13.31 -6.17
N VAL A 43 -1.74 14.55 -6.45
CA VAL A 43 -2.10 15.57 -5.44
C VAL A 43 -3.30 15.11 -4.62
N VAL A 44 -4.38 14.69 -5.29
CA VAL A 44 -5.59 14.20 -4.59
C VAL A 44 -5.28 12.96 -3.78
N LYS A 45 -4.45 12.05 -4.30
CA LYS A 45 -3.98 10.86 -3.60
C LYS A 45 -3.19 11.21 -2.33
N ALA A 46 -2.22 12.13 -2.42
CA ALA A 46 -1.43 12.57 -1.27
C ALA A 46 -2.30 13.19 -0.18
N LEU A 47 -3.30 14.01 -0.55
CA LEU A 47 -4.24 14.59 0.40
C LEU A 47 -5.13 13.53 1.07
N LYS A 48 -5.57 12.51 0.33
CA LYS A 48 -6.31 11.37 0.91
C LYS A 48 -5.47 10.59 1.92
N GLN A 49 -4.19 10.36 1.62
CA GLN A 49 -3.25 9.73 2.56
C GLN A 49 -3.02 10.59 3.81
N ALA A 50 -3.09 11.92 3.69
CA ALA A 50 -3.09 12.83 4.84
C ALA A 50 -4.43 12.89 5.60
N GLY A 51 -5.42 12.09 5.23
CA GLY A 51 -6.73 12.00 5.89
C GLY A 51 -7.78 12.99 5.37
N VAL A 52 -7.50 13.73 4.30
CA VAL A 52 -8.48 14.64 3.67
C VAL A 52 -9.42 13.85 2.77
N SER A 53 -10.73 14.00 2.96
CA SER A 53 -11.73 13.26 2.18
C SER A 53 -12.98 14.09 1.86
N GLY A 54 -13.74 13.64 0.86
CA GLY A 54 -14.97 14.30 0.43
C GLY A 54 -14.76 15.73 -0.03
N GLU A 55 -15.70 16.62 0.27
CA GLU A 55 -15.69 18.03 -0.14
C GLU A 55 -14.50 18.83 0.43
N ALA A 56 -13.83 18.32 1.48
CA ALA A 56 -12.62 18.95 2.03
C ALA A 56 -11.44 18.92 1.06
N LEU A 57 -11.39 17.97 0.12
CA LEU A 57 -10.33 17.88 -0.88
C LEU A 57 -10.25 19.14 -1.74
N LEU A 58 -11.37 19.54 -2.35
CA LEU A 58 -11.42 20.74 -3.18
C LEU A 58 -11.09 22.00 -2.38
N SER A 59 -11.61 22.11 -1.15
CA SER A 59 -11.31 23.23 -0.26
C SER A 59 -9.80 23.33 0.04
N MET A 60 -9.17 22.20 0.36
CA MET A 60 -7.76 22.15 0.70
C MET A 60 -6.89 22.54 -0.50
N VAL A 61 -7.16 21.94 -1.67
CA VAL A 61 -6.40 22.25 -2.89
C VAL A 61 -6.54 23.73 -3.27
N ARG A 62 -7.74 24.30 -3.16
CA ARG A 62 -7.96 25.74 -3.42
C ARG A 62 -7.20 26.63 -2.45
N SER A 63 -7.17 26.27 -1.17
CA SER A 63 -6.39 27.02 -0.18
C SER A 63 -4.91 26.97 -0.53
N MET A 64 -4.37 25.79 -0.83
CA MET A 64 -2.96 25.61 -1.17
C MET A 64 -2.56 26.33 -2.47
N ALA A 65 -3.47 26.40 -3.45
CA ALA A 65 -3.24 27.12 -4.70
C ALA A 65 -3.19 28.65 -4.54
N GLY A 66 -3.64 29.20 -3.40
CA GLY A 66 -3.71 30.65 -3.20
C GLY A 66 -4.42 31.39 -4.34
N ARG A 67 -3.92 32.59 -4.67
CA ARG A 67 -4.34 33.31 -5.89
C ARG A 67 -3.37 33.03 -7.04
N TRP A 68 -3.34 31.78 -7.48
CA TRP A 68 -2.52 31.32 -8.60
C TRP A 68 -2.71 32.15 -9.89
N GLU A 69 -3.90 32.74 -10.11
CA GLU A 69 -4.20 33.60 -11.27
C GLU A 69 -3.28 34.83 -11.37
N VAL A 70 -2.72 35.27 -10.23
CA VAL A 70 -1.75 36.37 -10.15
C VAL A 70 -0.34 35.89 -9.77
N GLY A 71 -0.10 34.58 -9.81
CA GLY A 71 1.20 33.96 -9.50
C GLY A 71 1.51 33.82 -8.00
N GLU A 72 0.50 33.90 -7.13
CA GLU A 72 0.66 33.59 -5.70
C GLU A 72 0.36 32.08 -5.46
N ASP A 73 1.24 31.38 -4.74
CA ASP A 73 1.06 29.98 -4.30
C ASP A 73 1.19 29.89 -2.77
N GLU A 74 0.33 29.09 -2.13
CA GLU A 74 0.32 28.86 -0.68
C GLU A 74 0.76 27.43 -0.31
N GLY A 75 1.42 26.71 -1.24
CA GLY A 75 2.00 25.40 -1.01
C GLY A 75 1.55 24.30 -1.98
N LEU A 76 0.74 24.61 -3.01
CA LEU A 76 0.37 23.61 -4.01
C LEU A 76 1.58 23.23 -4.86
N GLU A 77 2.43 24.17 -5.25
CA GLU A 77 3.68 23.88 -5.98
C GLU A 77 4.59 22.92 -5.21
N ALA A 78 4.74 23.12 -3.90
CA ALA A 78 5.55 22.24 -3.05
C ALA A 78 4.99 20.81 -2.97
N LEU A 79 3.65 20.69 -2.87
CA LEU A 79 2.99 19.38 -2.91
C LEU A 79 3.16 18.71 -4.26
N VAL A 80 3.04 19.46 -5.36
CA VAL A 80 3.27 18.94 -6.72
C VAL A 80 4.70 18.42 -6.85
N GLY A 81 5.72 19.16 -6.39
CA GLY A 81 7.11 18.68 -6.44
C GLY A 81 7.32 17.36 -5.68
N SER A 82 6.64 17.18 -4.55
CA SER A 82 6.64 15.90 -3.81
C SER A 82 5.96 14.76 -4.59
N VAL A 83 4.83 15.07 -5.25
CA VAL A 83 4.10 14.14 -6.11
C VAL A 83 4.93 13.72 -7.32
N GLU A 84 5.60 14.67 -7.99
CA GLU A 84 6.53 14.40 -9.10
C GLU A 84 7.63 13.44 -8.68
N GLN A 85 8.25 13.70 -7.51
CA GLN A 85 9.27 12.82 -6.96
C GLN A 85 8.73 11.41 -6.70
N THR A 86 7.50 11.30 -6.19
CA THR A 86 6.85 10.01 -5.94
C THR A 86 6.56 9.26 -7.25
N ILE A 87 6.07 9.97 -8.28
CA ILE A 87 5.80 9.39 -9.60
C ILE A 87 7.10 8.88 -10.21
N ALA A 88 8.15 9.70 -10.21
CA ALA A 88 9.48 9.34 -10.71
C ALA A 88 10.08 8.13 -9.95
N GLN A 89 9.84 8.03 -8.64
CA GLN A 89 10.25 6.87 -7.83
C GLN A 89 9.42 5.61 -8.08
N SER A 90 8.27 5.73 -8.76
CA SER A 90 7.40 4.61 -9.12
C SER A 90 7.53 4.18 -10.59
N GLU A 91 8.03 5.06 -11.46
CA GLU A 91 8.23 4.76 -12.88
C GLU A 91 9.18 3.57 -13.10
N GLY A 92 8.71 2.57 -13.86
CA GLY A 92 9.49 1.39 -14.21
C GLY A 92 9.55 0.28 -13.14
N ARG A 93 8.93 0.48 -11.98
CA ARG A 93 8.83 -0.55 -10.93
C ARG A 93 7.67 -1.49 -11.23
N GLU A 94 7.91 -2.78 -11.04
CA GLU A 94 6.87 -3.80 -11.24
C GLU A 94 6.01 -3.99 -9.98
N ILE A 95 4.75 -4.37 -10.18
CA ILE A 95 3.88 -4.81 -9.08
C ILE A 95 4.22 -6.25 -8.72
N ILE A 96 4.63 -6.45 -7.49
CA ILE A 96 4.93 -7.74 -6.87
C ILE A 96 3.70 -8.20 -6.11
N LYS A 97 3.24 -9.42 -6.44
CA LYS A 97 2.13 -10.07 -5.75
C LYS A 97 2.64 -10.86 -4.56
N VAL A 98 2.10 -10.58 -3.38
CA VAL A 98 2.40 -11.28 -2.13
C VAL A 98 1.12 -11.94 -1.64
N TRP A 99 1.16 -13.25 -1.45
CA TRP A 99 0.06 -14.01 -0.85
C TRP A 99 0.27 -14.13 0.66
N CYS A 100 -0.64 -13.56 1.43
CA CYS A 100 -0.58 -13.56 2.88
C CYS A 100 -1.58 -14.56 3.45
N VAL A 101 -1.07 -15.55 4.18
CA VAL A 101 -1.87 -16.55 4.89
C VAL A 101 -2.12 -16.04 6.31
N PRO A 102 -3.37 -15.71 6.67
CA PRO A 102 -3.69 -15.21 8.00
C PRO A 102 -3.57 -16.32 9.05
N PRO A 103 -3.43 -15.99 10.33
CA PRO A 103 -3.13 -16.99 11.36
C PRO A 103 -4.21 -18.07 11.52
N GLN A 104 -5.47 -17.70 11.27
CA GLN A 104 -6.60 -18.63 11.36
C GLN A 104 -6.58 -19.69 10.26
N ALA A 105 -5.80 -19.48 9.19
CA ALA A 105 -5.65 -20.40 8.07
C ALA A 105 -4.50 -21.41 8.26
N TRP A 106 -3.73 -21.30 9.36
CA TRP A 106 -2.71 -22.28 9.72
C TRP A 106 -3.40 -23.58 10.13
N LEU A 107 -3.00 -24.69 9.53
CA LEU A 107 -3.56 -25.98 9.86
C LEU A 107 -2.96 -26.48 11.19
N SER A 108 -3.77 -27.13 12.02
CA SER A 108 -3.44 -27.51 13.41
C SER A 108 -2.28 -28.50 13.57
N GLY A 109 -1.77 -29.08 12.48
CA GLY A 109 -0.60 -29.96 12.48
C GLY A 109 0.73 -29.24 12.20
N GLU A 110 0.71 -27.92 11.94
CA GLU A 110 1.93 -27.16 11.62
C GLU A 110 2.75 -26.73 12.85
N GLU A 111 2.39 -27.19 14.07
CA GLU A 111 3.23 -26.98 15.26
C GLU A 111 4.48 -27.87 15.25
N GLU A 112 4.52 -28.91 14.40
CA GLU A 112 5.72 -29.71 14.11
C GLU A 112 6.53 -29.09 12.96
N GLU A 113 7.81 -28.83 13.21
CA GLU A 113 8.75 -28.26 12.23
C GLU A 113 8.81 -29.10 10.95
N ASP A 114 8.75 -28.41 9.81
CA ASP A 114 9.06 -28.94 8.47
C ASP A 114 8.19 -30.11 7.95
N ALA A 115 7.01 -30.35 8.52
CA ALA A 115 6.07 -31.33 7.97
C ALA A 115 5.58 -30.90 6.57
N GLU A 116 5.93 -31.71 5.56
CA GLU A 116 5.56 -31.48 4.16
C GLU A 116 4.04 -31.52 3.99
N MET A 117 3.43 -30.41 3.58
CA MET A 117 1.98 -30.29 3.43
C MET A 117 1.49 -31.04 2.19
N THR A 118 0.38 -31.77 2.30
CA THR A 118 -0.25 -32.35 1.11
C THR A 118 -0.83 -31.27 0.21
N SER A 119 -0.99 -31.58 -1.08
CA SER A 119 -1.60 -30.69 -2.07
C SER A 119 -2.98 -30.17 -1.64
N GLU A 120 -3.80 -31.01 -0.99
CA GLU A 120 -5.11 -30.64 -0.46
C GLU A 120 -5.02 -29.66 0.71
N GLN A 121 -4.06 -29.86 1.61
CA GLN A 121 -3.82 -28.95 2.74
C GLN A 121 -3.36 -27.58 2.26
N LYS A 122 -2.42 -27.55 1.31
CA LYS A 122 -1.92 -26.30 0.69
C LYS A 122 -3.06 -25.56 -0.04
N LYS A 123 -3.94 -26.28 -0.75
CA LYS A 123 -5.13 -25.69 -1.37
C LYS A 123 -6.06 -25.03 -0.36
N LYS A 124 -6.43 -25.74 0.72
CA LYS A 124 -7.33 -25.19 1.77
C LYS A 124 -6.74 -23.97 2.47
N MET A 125 -5.42 -23.96 2.68
CA MET A 125 -4.71 -22.82 3.23
C MET A 125 -4.79 -21.61 2.28
N MET A 126 -4.50 -21.83 1.00
CA MET A 126 -4.52 -20.77 -0.03
C MET A 126 -5.92 -20.20 -0.31
N GLU A 127 -6.99 -20.99 -0.12
CA GLU A 127 -8.38 -20.51 -0.22
C GLU A 127 -8.72 -19.40 0.79
N ARG A 128 -7.93 -19.27 1.87
CA ARG A 128 -8.09 -18.24 2.91
C ARG A 128 -6.99 -17.18 2.89
N ALA A 129 -6.04 -17.30 1.95
CA ALA A 129 -5.00 -16.30 1.76
C ALA A 129 -5.60 -15.06 1.09
N PHE A 130 -5.04 -13.90 1.40
CA PHE A 130 -5.35 -12.65 0.73
C PHE A 130 -4.16 -12.17 -0.09
N LEU A 131 -4.47 -11.47 -1.19
CA LEU A 131 -3.46 -10.92 -2.09
C LEU A 131 -3.10 -9.50 -1.67
N VAL A 132 -1.81 -9.23 -1.61
CA VAL A 132 -1.24 -7.90 -1.41
C VAL A 132 -0.43 -7.53 -2.64
N GLU A 133 -0.69 -6.34 -3.19
CA GLU A 133 0.05 -5.79 -4.31
C GLU A 133 1.03 -4.75 -3.79
N ALA A 134 2.30 -4.91 -4.17
CA ALA A 134 3.40 -4.09 -3.67
C ALA A 134 4.27 -3.60 -4.81
N LEU A 135 4.90 -2.44 -4.65
CA LEU A 135 5.88 -1.96 -5.62
C LEU A 135 7.23 -2.64 -5.36
N GLU A 136 7.88 -3.13 -6.42
CA GLU A 136 9.24 -3.67 -6.34
C GLU A 136 10.17 -2.70 -5.59
N GLY A 137 10.95 -3.16 -4.62
CA GLY A 137 11.86 -2.33 -3.83
C GLY A 137 11.25 -1.74 -2.57
N THR A 138 9.98 -2.04 -2.25
CA THR A 138 9.44 -1.80 -0.90
C THR A 138 9.66 -3.00 0.00
N THR A 139 9.60 -2.79 1.32
CA THR A 139 9.55 -3.88 2.30
C THR A 139 8.11 -4.33 2.56
N LEU A 140 7.89 -5.50 3.17
CA LEU A 140 6.54 -5.91 3.57
C LEU A 140 5.93 -4.93 4.58
N THR A 141 6.75 -4.33 5.45
CA THR A 141 6.28 -3.31 6.39
C THR A 141 5.88 -2.03 5.68
N ASP A 142 6.62 -1.57 4.67
CA ASP A 142 6.24 -0.37 3.91
C ASP A 142 4.89 -0.57 3.23
N VAL A 143 4.65 -1.78 2.71
CA VAL A 143 3.36 -2.14 2.12
C VAL A 143 2.25 -2.19 3.17
N ALA A 144 2.52 -2.73 4.36
CA ALA A 144 1.54 -2.75 5.45
C ALA A 144 1.17 -1.34 5.95
N LYS A 145 2.12 -0.39 5.94
CA LYS A 145 1.92 0.98 6.44
C LYS A 145 1.43 1.96 5.38
N PHE A 146 1.95 1.85 4.16
CA PHE A 146 1.78 2.85 3.10
C PHE A 146 1.22 2.26 1.80
N GLY A 147 1.04 0.94 1.74
CA GLY A 147 0.50 0.26 0.57
C GLY A 147 -0.97 0.60 0.33
N GLU A 148 -1.39 0.38 -0.91
CA GLU A 148 -2.75 0.64 -1.36
C GLU A 148 -3.55 -0.64 -1.55
N GLY A 149 -4.88 -0.50 -1.47
CA GLY A 149 -5.81 -1.58 -1.65
C GLY A 149 -6.12 -2.35 -0.37
N THR A 150 -7.18 -3.16 -0.44
CA THR A 150 -7.69 -3.90 0.70
C THR A 150 -6.66 -4.86 1.28
N GLY A 151 -5.86 -5.50 0.43
CA GLY A 151 -4.79 -6.40 0.87
C GLY A 151 -3.74 -5.73 1.74
N ALA A 152 -3.26 -4.55 1.34
CA ALA A 152 -2.28 -3.79 2.11
C ALA A 152 -2.86 -3.35 3.46
N SER A 153 -4.11 -2.86 3.48
CA SER A 153 -4.79 -2.50 4.73
C SER A 153 -4.96 -3.69 5.66
N THR A 154 -5.38 -4.86 5.13
CA THR A 154 -5.49 -6.09 5.91
C THR A 154 -4.12 -6.55 6.43
N LEU A 155 -3.05 -6.41 5.64
CA LEU A 155 -1.69 -6.72 6.11
C LEU A 155 -1.28 -5.82 7.28
N GLY A 156 -1.65 -4.54 7.25
CA GLY A 156 -1.43 -3.57 8.32
C GLY A 156 -2.11 -3.91 9.65
N GLU A 157 -3.21 -4.68 9.63
CA GLU A 157 -3.86 -5.19 10.84
C GLU A 157 -3.04 -6.30 11.53
N TYR A 158 -2.15 -6.96 10.80
CA TYR A 158 -1.34 -8.08 11.29
C TYR A 158 0.13 -7.74 11.55
N ILE A 159 0.70 -6.78 10.81
CA ILE A 159 2.11 -6.41 10.90
C ILE A 159 2.22 -5.01 11.51
N GLU A 160 2.63 -4.95 12.77
CA GLU A 160 2.80 -3.68 13.48
C GLU A 160 4.12 -3.00 13.12
N CYS A 161 5.23 -3.76 13.18
CA CYS A 161 6.59 -3.24 13.04
C CYS A 161 6.85 -2.00 13.94
N ALA A 162 6.81 -2.23 15.25
CA ALA A 162 6.89 -1.20 16.29
C ALA A 162 8.20 -0.41 16.24
N CYS A 163 9.32 -1.08 15.97
CA CYS A 163 10.63 -0.42 15.87
C CYS A 163 10.86 0.31 14.53
N SER A 164 9.91 0.26 13.59
CA SER A 164 10.05 0.87 12.26
C SER A 164 11.28 0.39 11.47
N GLY A 165 11.59 -0.91 11.57
CA GLY A 165 12.59 -1.55 10.72
C GLY A 165 14.05 -1.44 11.19
N ILE A 166 14.30 -0.89 12.38
CA ILE A 166 15.66 -0.80 12.94
C ILE A 166 16.14 -2.08 13.65
N MET A 167 15.42 -3.20 13.46
CA MET A 167 15.75 -4.51 14.04
C MET A 167 15.88 -4.51 15.57
N ALA A 168 14.99 -3.78 16.25
CA ALA A 168 14.89 -3.74 17.70
C ALA A 168 13.62 -4.40 18.26
N CYS A 169 12.85 -5.09 17.41
CA CYS A 169 11.67 -5.87 17.80
C CYS A 169 11.39 -6.98 16.79
N SER A 170 10.51 -7.91 17.16
CA SER A 170 10.01 -9.00 16.30
C SER A 170 8.54 -8.86 15.90
N THR A 171 7.91 -7.69 16.07
CA THR A 171 6.47 -7.50 15.78
C THR A 171 6.11 -7.46 14.29
N CYS A 172 7.10 -7.59 13.41
CA CYS A 172 6.90 -7.78 11.97
C CYS A 172 7.24 -9.20 11.52
N HIS A 173 7.34 -10.14 12.45
CA HIS A 173 7.67 -11.53 12.18
C HIS A 173 6.68 -12.16 11.20
N VAL A 174 7.22 -12.79 10.16
CA VAL A 174 6.50 -13.59 9.19
C VAL A 174 7.25 -14.90 8.94
N VAL A 175 6.54 -15.92 8.50
CA VAL A 175 7.11 -17.19 8.09
C VAL A 175 7.01 -17.33 6.59
N ILE A 176 8.13 -17.55 5.91
CA ILE A 176 8.16 -17.72 4.46
C ILE A 176 7.88 -19.18 4.11
N GLU A 177 7.07 -19.41 3.08
CA GLU A 177 6.82 -20.77 2.62
C GLU A 177 8.13 -21.42 2.09
N PRO A 178 8.43 -22.70 2.41
CA PRO A 178 9.74 -23.31 2.14
C PRO A 178 10.20 -23.29 0.67
N GLU A 179 9.29 -23.35 -0.32
CA GLU A 179 9.62 -23.26 -1.75
C GLU A 179 10.24 -21.89 -2.09
N TRP A 180 9.81 -20.83 -1.40
CA TRP A 180 10.33 -19.47 -1.58
C TRP A 180 11.63 -19.24 -0.82
N PHE A 181 11.77 -19.85 0.36
CA PHE A 181 12.95 -19.71 1.22
C PHE A 181 14.12 -20.60 0.76
N HIS A 182 13.89 -21.91 0.60
CA HIS A 182 14.91 -22.88 0.23
C HIS A 182 15.06 -23.05 -1.29
N GLY A 183 13.94 -23.10 -2.01
CA GLY A 183 13.93 -23.47 -3.43
C GLY A 183 14.60 -22.46 -4.35
N ASN A 184 14.55 -21.16 -4.01
CA ASN A 184 15.08 -20.11 -4.86
C ASN A 184 16.08 -19.15 -4.18
N LYS A 185 16.26 -19.21 -2.84
CA LYS A 185 17.08 -18.25 -2.04
C LYS A 185 16.78 -16.76 -2.30
N LYS A 186 15.65 -16.44 -2.91
CA LYS A 186 15.31 -15.08 -3.38
C LYS A 186 15.03 -14.10 -2.25
N THR A 187 14.58 -14.62 -1.11
CA THR A 187 14.41 -13.82 0.12
C THR A 187 15.74 -13.58 0.84
N GLY A 188 16.77 -14.39 0.57
CA GLY A 188 18.04 -14.38 1.30
C GLY A 188 17.92 -14.94 2.73
N PRO A 189 19.03 -15.38 3.33
CA PRO A 189 19.05 -15.73 4.75
C PRO A 189 18.95 -14.47 5.62
N PRO A 190 18.37 -14.56 6.83
CA PRO A 190 18.44 -13.46 7.79
C PRO A 190 19.89 -13.20 8.19
N CYS A 191 20.24 -11.93 8.47
CA CYS A 191 21.53 -11.58 9.07
C CYS A 191 21.57 -11.97 10.56
N GLU A 192 22.72 -11.83 11.22
CA GLU A 192 22.91 -12.23 12.62
C GLU A 192 21.96 -11.47 13.57
N ASP A 193 21.97 -10.14 13.52
CA ASP A 193 21.08 -9.30 14.32
C ASP A 193 19.58 -9.61 14.04
N GLU A 194 19.23 -10.01 12.81
CA GLU A 194 17.86 -10.40 12.48
C GLU A 194 17.49 -11.74 13.13
N ARG A 195 18.42 -12.70 13.15
CA ARG A 195 18.21 -14.00 13.82
C ARG A 195 18.02 -13.82 15.31
N ASP A 196 18.82 -12.97 15.95
CA ASP A 196 18.69 -12.69 17.39
C ASP A 196 17.28 -12.17 17.73
N MET A 197 16.69 -11.36 16.85
CA MET A 197 15.31 -10.89 17.03
C MET A 197 14.27 -11.95 16.68
N ILE A 198 14.52 -12.81 15.68
CA ILE A 198 13.63 -13.94 15.33
C ILE A 198 13.56 -14.95 16.48
N ASP A 199 14.64 -15.18 17.22
CA ASP A 199 14.67 -16.07 18.39
C ASP A 199 13.73 -15.60 19.52
N LEU A 200 13.44 -14.30 19.56
CA LEU A 200 12.50 -13.69 20.50
C LEU A 200 11.05 -13.65 19.98
N ALA A 201 10.82 -14.07 18.72
CA ALA A 201 9.52 -13.99 18.08
C ALA A 201 8.54 -15.05 18.62
N PHE A 202 7.26 -14.91 18.30
CA PHE A 202 6.24 -15.87 18.69
C PHE A 202 6.28 -17.10 17.76
N SER A 203 6.59 -18.28 18.32
CA SER A 203 6.67 -19.55 17.58
C SER A 203 7.52 -19.44 16.30
N PRO A 204 8.82 -19.09 16.41
CA PRO A 204 9.69 -18.98 15.26
C PRO A 204 9.87 -20.33 14.56
N ARG A 205 10.10 -20.30 13.25
CA ARG A 205 10.40 -21.45 12.40
C ARG A 205 11.72 -21.24 11.67
N SER A 206 12.26 -22.31 11.10
CA SER A 206 13.46 -22.30 10.25
C SER A 206 13.39 -21.30 9.09
N THR A 207 12.19 -21.04 8.56
CA THR A 207 11.94 -20.08 7.47
C THR A 207 11.37 -18.73 7.93
N SER A 208 11.46 -18.42 9.23
CA SER A 208 11.10 -17.11 9.79
C SER A 208 11.97 -16.00 9.25
N ARG A 209 11.37 -14.82 9.05
CA ARG A 209 12.03 -13.56 8.70
C ARG A 209 11.31 -12.39 9.37
N LEU A 210 12.00 -11.27 9.50
CA LEU A 210 11.38 -9.99 9.83
C LEU A 210 10.88 -9.32 8.55
N GLY A 211 9.57 -9.04 8.47
CA GLY A 211 8.93 -8.44 7.30
C GLY A 211 9.55 -7.10 6.87
N CYS A 212 10.10 -6.34 7.83
CA CYS A 212 10.80 -5.09 7.55
C CYS A 212 12.15 -5.28 6.85
N GLN A 213 12.74 -6.48 6.87
CA GLN A 213 14.01 -6.81 6.22
C GLN A 213 13.83 -7.55 4.88
N ILE A 214 12.57 -7.83 4.49
CA ILE A 214 12.28 -8.47 3.21
C ILE A 214 12.03 -7.39 2.16
N LEU A 215 13.04 -7.15 1.32
CA LEU A 215 12.91 -6.30 0.14
C LEU A 215 12.21 -7.07 -0.99
N LEU A 216 11.09 -6.55 -1.48
CA LEU A 216 10.30 -7.19 -2.52
C LEU A 216 10.95 -6.97 -3.89
N THR A 217 11.49 -8.02 -4.51
CA THR A 217 12.07 -7.96 -5.86
C THR A 217 11.14 -8.64 -6.87
N LYS A 218 11.37 -8.41 -8.18
CA LYS A 218 10.66 -9.13 -9.27
C LYS A 218 10.65 -10.64 -9.10
N GLU A 219 11.74 -11.15 -8.54
CA GLU A 219 11.92 -12.57 -8.31
C GLU A 219 10.94 -13.14 -7.27
N LEU A 220 10.46 -12.30 -6.34
CA LEU A 220 9.50 -12.63 -5.29
C LEU A 220 8.04 -12.47 -5.73
N ASN A 221 7.78 -12.22 -7.01
CA ASN A 221 6.41 -12.12 -7.51
C ASN A 221 5.67 -13.45 -7.37
N GLY A 222 4.62 -13.47 -6.54
CA GLY A 222 3.86 -14.65 -6.16
C GLY A 222 4.26 -15.26 -4.81
N ILE A 223 5.17 -14.64 -4.06
CA ILE A 223 5.65 -15.14 -2.76
C ILE A 223 4.49 -15.45 -1.82
N VAL A 224 4.59 -16.57 -1.11
CA VAL A 224 3.63 -16.95 -0.06
C VAL A 224 4.27 -16.74 1.30
N ILE A 225 3.62 -15.92 2.13
CA ILE A 225 4.01 -15.66 3.51
C ILE A 225 2.89 -16.09 4.45
N LYS A 226 3.26 -16.57 5.63
CA LYS A 226 2.35 -16.95 6.70
C LYS A 226 2.53 -16.00 7.88
N ILE A 227 1.41 -15.50 8.40
CA ILE A 227 1.36 -14.58 9.54
C ILE A 227 1.16 -15.40 10.81
N PRO A 228 2.07 -15.36 11.80
CA PRO A 228 1.92 -16.05 13.08
C PRO A 228 0.69 -15.60 13.87
N LYS A 229 0.20 -16.44 14.80
CA LYS A 229 -1.02 -16.16 15.62
C LYS A 229 -0.90 -14.94 16.51
N ASP A 230 0.32 -14.61 16.93
CA ASP A 230 0.59 -13.51 17.82
C ASP A 230 1.92 -12.87 17.44
N SER A 231 2.15 -11.65 17.92
CA SER A 231 3.40 -10.93 17.74
C SER A 231 3.95 -10.55 19.10
N ASN A 232 5.22 -10.85 19.37
CA ASN A 232 5.82 -10.50 20.65
C ASN A 232 6.22 -9.02 20.67
N ASN A 233 5.39 -8.17 21.28
CA ASN A 233 5.74 -6.78 21.56
C ASN A 233 6.21 -6.66 23.02
N LEU A 234 7.50 -6.39 23.22
CA LEU A 234 8.13 -6.31 24.54
C LEU A 234 7.46 -5.26 25.46
N MET A 235 6.75 -4.27 24.89
CA MET A 235 6.01 -3.26 25.66
C MET A 235 4.69 -3.78 26.27
N ASP A 236 4.11 -4.88 25.76
CA ASP A 236 2.84 -5.43 26.26
C ASP A 236 2.97 -6.06 27.65
N HIS A 237 4.21 -6.35 28.07
CA HIS A 237 4.52 -7.02 29.33
C HIS A 237 5.12 -6.10 30.39
N VAL A 238 5.03 -4.78 30.24
CA VAL A 238 5.43 -3.83 31.28
C VAL A 238 4.23 -3.59 32.21
N PRO A 239 4.19 -4.17 33.42
CA PRO A 239 3.15 -3.85 34.39
C PRO A 239 3.36 -2.42 34.87
N PHE A 240 2.47 -1.51 34.47
CA PHE A 240 2.31 -0.21 35.11
C PHE A 240 1.39 -0.33 36.33
#